data_AF-A0A0K2ZKP6-F1
#
_entry.id   AF-A0A0K2ZKP6-F1
#
_cell.length_a   1.000
_cell.length_b   1.000
_cell.length_c   1.000
_cell.angle_alpha   90.00
_cell.angle_beta   90.00
_cell.angle_gamma   90.00
#
_symmetry.space_group_name_H-M   'P 1'
#
loop_
_entity.id
_entity.type
_entity.pdbx_description
1 polymer ?
#
loop_
_entity_poly.entity_id
_entity_poly.type
_entity_poly.pdbx_seq_one_letter_code
_entity_poly.pdbx_strand_id
1 'polypeptide(L)'
;MTAFRSPRLLLSLSLFGLLAACGGEPKPATPAPVVVGPAPTAAARPLRIGIALGGGAAKGFAHIGVIKMLQANGLEPVVVSGTSAGSVVGALYASGMDAFQMQQAAVALDETSIRDMRLFSGGLVQGQALQDYVNAQLKNRPIEKLAKPFAAVSTRLEDGERTVFVRGNAGQAVRASSSIPGVFEPVTIGKFHYVDGGVVSPVPVDAARQLGADFVVAVDISSRASGQNPAGMLGIVNQSIAIMGQRLGQQELARADIVIRPKVNDIGAADFTQRNAAILEGEKAALAAMPQIKAKLAQLQQQRAAAAAKAAQPAPAPCEPRSRLGRLIGRDDPCRKQD
;
A
#
# COMPACT_ATOMS: atom_id res chain seq x y z
N MET A 1 51.56 -93.41 -8.84
CA MET A 1 50.25 -92.86 -8.47
C MET A 1 50.43 -91.37 -8.20
N THR A 2 49.76 -90.53 -9.01
CA THR A 2 49.31 -89.13 -8.77
C THR A 2 50.30 -88.11 -8.15
N ALA A 3 50.99 -87.20 -8.87
CA ALA A 3 50.59 -86.05 -9.71
C ALA A 3 50.56 -84.67 -8.99
N PHE A 4 51.64 -83.89 -9.21
CA PHE A 4 51.75 -82.46 -9.62
C PHE A 4 51.11 -81.25 -8.88
N ARG A 5 52.03 -80.29 -8.55
CA ARG A 5 52.03 -78.79 -8.69
C ARG A 5 51.46 -77.85 -7.59
N SER A 6 52.32 -76.87 -7.26
CA SER A 6 52.33 -75.68 -6.36
C SER A 6 51.55 -74.44 -6.92
N PRO A 7 51.63 -73.13 -6.46
CA PRO A 7 52.43 -72.43 -5.40
C PRO A 7 51.73 -71.19 -4.67
N ARG A 8 52.52 -70.39 -3.91
CA ARG A 8 52.41 -68.94 -3.51
C ARG A 8 51.54 -68.51 -2.30
N LEU A 9 52.16 -67.83 -1.31
CA LEU A 9 51.95 -66.41 -0.90
C LEU A 9 52.70 -66.12 0.41
N LEU A 10 53.48 -65.04 0.50
CA LEU A 10 53.42 -64.00 1.56
C LEU A 10 54.62 -63.04 1.46
N LEU A 11 54.29 -61.78 1.15
CA LEU A 11 55.11 -60.57 1.19
C LEU A 11 55.36 -60.13 2.63
N SER A 12 56.57 -59.64 2.93
CA SER A 12 56.73 -58.51 3.88
C SER A 12 58.11 -57.84 3.79
N LEU A 13 58.05 -56.56 3.39
CA LEU A 13 58.91 -55.42 3.68
C LEU A 13 60.36 -55.37 3.14
N SER A 14 60.53 -54.55 2.11
CA SER A 14 61.79 -54.07 1.55
C SER A 14 62.00 -52.57 1.87
N LEU A 15 63.26 -52.23 2.14
CA LEU A 15 63.96 -50.99 1.72
C LEU A 15 63.57 -49.64 2.36
N PHE A 16 64.35 -49.24 3.38
CA PHE A 16 64.60 -47.83 3.71
C PHE A 16 65.84 -47.35 2.94
N GLY A 17 65.64 -46.49 1.94
CA GLY A 17 66.69 -45.81 1.19
C GLY A 17 66.72 -44.32 1.49
N LEU A 18 67.94 -43.83 1.74
CA LEU A 18 68.49 -42.48 1.51
C LEU A 18 67.52 -41.31 1.27
N LEU A 19 67.71 -40.20 2.01
CA LEU A 19 67.86 -38.84 1.45
C LEU A 19 68.09 -37.81 2.58
N ALA A 20 69.35 -37.40 2.73
CA ALA A 20 69.72 -36.15 3.39
C ALA A 20 69.85 -35.08 2.31
N ALA A 21 69.00 -34.05 2.33
CA ALA A 21 69.25 -32.75 1.69
C ALA A 21 68.17 -31.72 2.08
N CYS A 22 68.64 -30.49 2.35
CA CYS A 22 67.92 -29.21 2.34
C CYS A 22 67.05 -28.85 3.57
N GLY A 23 67.70 -28.33 4.62
CA GLY A 23 67.08 -27.42 5.58
C GLY A 23 67.19 -25.97 5.08
N GLY A 24 66.04 -25.36 4.78
CA GLY A 24 65.89 -23.92 4.54
C GLY A 24 64.46 -23.52 4.89
N GLU A 25 64.30 -22.71 5.94
CA GLU A 25 62.99 -22.27 6.42
C GLU A 25 62.34 -21.30 5.40
N PRO A 26 61.08 -21.52 4.97
CA PRO A 26 60.39 -20.57 4.13
C PRO A 26 59.91 -19.37 4.97
N LYS A 27 60.40 -18.18 4.59
CA LYS A 27 59.94 -16.89 5.13
C LYS A 27 58.43 -16.74 4.92
N PRO A 28 57.62 -16.41 5.95
CA PRO A 28 56.19 -16.22 5.77
C PRO A 28 55.93 -15.04 4.84
N ALA A 29 55.19 -15.29 3.75
CA ALA A 29 54.77 -14.28 2.80
C ALA A 29 53.79 -13.32 3.48
N THR A 30 54.06 -12.02 3.38
CA THR A 30 53.13 -10.97 3.80
C THR A 30 51.82 -11.14 3.02
N PRO A 31 50.65 -11.21 3.68
CA PRO A 31 49.38 -11.30 2.96
C PRO A 31 49.22 -10.05 2.09
N ALA A 32 48.89 -10.26 0.81
CA ALA A 32 48.61 -9.17 -0.11
C ALA A 32 47.49 -8.29 0.47
N PRO A 33 47.56 -6.96 0.32
CA PRO A 33 46.49 -6.08 0.74
C PRO A 33 45.22 -6.51 0.03
N VAL A 34 44.22 -6.94 0.80
CA VAL A 34 42.88 -7.20 0.31
C VAL A 34 42.36 -5.87 -0.20
N VAL A 35 42.28 -5.72 -1.52
CA VAL A 35 41.57 -4.61 -2.14
C VAL A 35 40.11 -4.83 -1.80
N VAL A 36 39.65 -4.20 -0.72
CA VAL A 36 38.23 -4.11 -0.37
C VAL A 36 37.61 -3.31 -1.50
N GLY A 37 36.95 -4.01 -2.43
CA GLY A 37 36.15 -3.36 -3.47
C GLY A 37 35.12 -2.42 -2.83
N PRO A 38 34.71 -1.36 -3.53
CA PRO A 38 33.74 -0.41 -2.98
C PRO A 38 32.51 -1.17 -2.47
N ALA A 39 32.14 -0.91 -1.23
CA ALA A 39 30.96 -1.49 -0.60
C ALA A 39 29.74 -1.28 -1.53
N PRO A 40 28.86 -2.29 -1.70
CA PRO A 40 27.69 -2.16 -2.56
C PRO A 40 26.88 -0.95 -2.09
N THR A 41 26.70 0.02 -3.00
CA THR A 41 25.84 1.18 -2.81
C THR A 41 24.47 0.68 -2.36
N ALA A 42 24.04 1.08 -1.16
CA ALA A 42 22.76 0.66 -0.59
C ALA A 42 21.64 0.95 -1.60
N ALA A 43 21.11 -0.12 -2.21
CA ALA A 43 20.06 0.01 -3.22
C ALA A 43 18.82 0.66 -2.58
N ALA A 44 18.26 1.68 -3.24
CA ALA A 44 17.09 2.38 -2.73
C ALA A 44 15.93 1.38 -2.52
N ARG A 45 15.31 1.41 -1.33
CA ARG A 45 14.18 0.53 -0.99
C ARG A 45 13.05 0.67 -2.03
N PRO A 46 12.34 -0.42 -2.37
CA PRO A 46 11.25 -0.38 -3.34
C PRO A 46 10.14 0.59 -2.91
N LEU A 47 9.53 1.25 -3.90
CA LEU A 47 8.42 2.19 -3.67
C LEU A 47 7.19 1.45 -3.13
N ARG A 48 6.64 1.92 -2.01
CA ARG A 48 5.37 1.42 -1.48
C ARG A 48 4.21 2.12 -2.17
N ILE A 49 3.53 1.42 -3.07
CA ILE A 49 2.33 1.92 -3.75
C ILE A 49 1.14 1.76 -2.80
N GLY A 50 0.43 2.86 -2.54
CA GLY A 50 -0.83 2.88 -1.81
C GLY A 50 -2.01 3.17 -2.73
N ILE A 51 -3.19 2.68 -2.36
CA ILE A 51 -4.45 2.97 -3.02
C ILE A 51 -5.43 3.60 -2.03
N ALA A 52 -6.03 4.72 -2.42
CA ALA A 52 -7.05 5.43 -1.66
C ALA A 52 -8.40 5.34 -2.38
N LEU A 53 -9.35 4.63 -1.78
CA LEU A 53 -10.64 4.29 -2.38
C LEU A 53 -11.74 5.21 -1.84
N GLY A 54 -12.31 6.03 -2.72
CA GLY A 54 -13.34 7.00 -2.34
C GLY A 54 -14.71 6.39 -2.04
N GLY A 55 -15.56 7.17 -1.35
CA GLY A 55 -16.96 6.80 -1.10
C GLY A 55 -17.87 7.03 -2.29
N GLY A 56 -18.92 6.21 -2.46
CA GLY A 56 -19.84 6.33 -3.60
C GLY A 56 -21.00 5.33 -3.63
N ALA A 57 -21.37 4.73 -2.49
CA ALA A 57 -22.42 3.71 -2.38
C ALA A 57 -22.26 2.57 -3.44
N ALA A 58 -23.31 2.22 -4.20
CA ALA A 58 -23.25 1.15 -5.21
C ALA A 58 -22.15 1.34 -6.29
N LYS A 59 -21.68 2.58 -6.51
CA LYS A 59 -20.56 2.86 -7.42
C LYS A 59 -19.23 2.24 -6.97
N GLY A 60 -19.17 1.79 -5.71
CA GLY A 60 -18.02 1.13 -5.08
C GLY A 60 -17.46 -0.04 -5.86
N PHE A 61 -18.28 -0.75 -6.64
CA PHE A 61 -17.82 -1.89 -7.44
C PHE A 61 -16.76 -1.50 -8.49
N ALA A 62 -16.70 -0.24 -8.92
CA ALA A 62 -15.65 0.24 -9.81
C ALA A 62 -14.24 0.11 -9.22
N HIS A 63 -14.11 0.17 -7.88
CA HIS A 63 -12.84 -0.03 -7.21
C HIS A 63 -12.24 -1.41 -7.49
N ILE A 64 -13.08 -2.44 -7.61
CA ILE A 64 -12.64 -3.81 -7.93
C ILE A 64 -11.98 -3.84 -9.32
N GLY A 65 -12.61 -3.20 -10.31
CA GLY A 65 -12.07 -3.09 -11.67
C GLY A 65 -10.75 -2.33 -11.72
N VAL A 66 -10.62 -1.25 -10.95
CA VAL A 66 -9.36 -0.51 -10.84
C VAL A 66 -8.26 -1.39 -10.26
N ILE A 67 -8.51 -2.04 -9.13
CA ILE A 67 -7.53 -2.93 -8.48
C ILE A 67 -7.11 -4.06 -9.42
N LYS A 68 -8.08 -4.68 -10.10
CA LYS A 68 -7.85 -5.75 -11.10
C LYS A 68 -6.86 -5.30 -12.17
N MET A 69 -7.06 -4.13 -12.76
CA MET A 69 -6.20 -3.63 -13.83
C MET A 69 -4.83 -3.17 -13.34
N LEU A 70 -4.73 -2.63 -12.11
CA LEU A 70 -3.44 -2.35 -11.49
C LEU A 70 -2.63 -3.63 -11.30
N GLN A 71 -3.23 -4.67 -10.69
CA GLN A 71 -2.57 -5.95 -10.46
C GLN A 71 -2.17 -6.64 -11.77
N ALA A 72 -3.06 -6.68 -12.76
CA ALA A 72 -2.77 -7.27 -14.08
C ALA A 72 -1.61 -6.57 -14.82
N ASN A 73 -1.28 -5.34 -14.44
CA ASN A 73 -0.16 -4.57 -15.00
C ASN A 73 1.09 -4.56 -14.10
N GLY A 74 1.15 -5.45 -13.10
CA GLY A 74 2.29 -5.57 -12.18
C GLY A 74 2.38 -4.44 -11.15
N LEU A 75 1.31 -3.66 -10.97
CA LEU A 75 1.21 -2.62 -9.96
C LEU A 75 0.32 -3.13 -8.83
N GLU A 76 0.94 -3.63 -7.77
CA GLU A 76 0.21 -4.13 -6.62
C GLU A 76 0.25 -3.10 -5.48
N PRO A 77 -0.89 -2.45 -5.15
CA PRO A 77 -0.96 -1.64 -3.95
C PRO A 77 -0.69 -2.49 -2.70
N VAL A 78 0.24 -2.01 -1.87
CA VAL A 78 0.66 -2.64 -0.62
C VAL A 78 0.14 -1.89 0.61
N VAL A 79 -0.54 -0.77 0.40
CA VAL A 79 -1.22 0.04 1.44
C VAL A 79 -2.61 0.39 0.93
N VAL A 80 -3.62 0.28 1.78
CA VAL A 80 -5.01 0.49 1.38
C VAL A 80 -5.69 1.44 2.36
N SER A 81 -6.35 2.48 1.85
CA SER A 81 -7.28 3.29 2.63
C SER A 81 -8.62 3.37 1.90
N GLY A 82 -9.71 3.46 2.66
CA GLY A 82 -11.04 3.50 2.08
C GLY A 82 -12.05 4.27 2.93
N THR A 83 -12.96 4.94 2.24
CA THR A 83 -14.10 5.64 2.83
C THR A 83 -15.39 5.03 2.27
N SER A 84 -16.38 4.76 3.13
CA SER A 84 -17.70 4.25 2.74
C SER A 84 -17.58 2.98 1.88
N ALA A 85 -18.18 2.94 0.70
CA ALA A 85 -18.02 1.83 -0.26
C ALA A 85 -16.55 1.48 -0.57
N GLY A 86 -15.64 2.47 -0.57
CA GLY A 86 -14.21 2.24 -0.70
C GLY A 86 -13.59 1.50 0.49
N SER A 87 -14.13 1.67 1.70
CA SER A 87 -13.71 0.91 2.89
C SER A 87 -14.13 -0.56 2.81
N VAL A 88 -15.29 -0.86 2.21
CA VAL A 88 -15.76 -2.23 1.99
C VAL A 88 -14.81 -2.96 1.03
N VAL A 89 -14.59 -2.41 -0.17
CA VAL A 89 -13.69 -3.02 -1.16
C VAL A 89 -12.25 -3.03 -0.65
N GLY A 90 -11.81 -1.97 0.04
CA GLY A 90 -10.49 -1.88 0.62
C GLY A 90 -10.22 -2.95 1.70
N ALA A 91 -11.20 -3.24 2.56
CA ALA A 91 -11.09 -4.28 3.58
C ALA A 91 -10.97 -5.67 2.94
N LEU A 92 -11.79 -5.97 1.92
CA LEU A 92 -11.71 -7.24 1.18
C LEU A 92 -10.34 -7.39 0.51
N TYR A 93 -9.86 -6.36 -0.19
CA TYR A 93 -8.56 -6.37 -0.84
C TYR A 93 -7.42 -6.54 0.17
N ALA A 94 -7.45 -5.78 1.27
CA ALA A 94 -6.44 -5.85 2.31
C ALA A 94 -6.44 -7.20 3.06
N SER A 95 -7.55 -7.93 3.04
CA SER A 95 -7.64 -9.27 3.60
C SER A 95 -6.81 -10.32 2.83
N GLY A 96 -6.33 -9.96 1.63
CA GLY A 96 -5.58 -10.83 0.72
C GLY A 96 -6.42 -11.36 -0.45
N MET A 97 -7.65 -10.90 -0.63
CA MET A 97 -8.47 -11.31 -1.77
C MET A 97 -7.93 -10.70 -3.06
N ASP A 98 -7.85 -11.51 -4.11
CA ASP A 98 -7.61 -11.02 -5.45
C ASP A 98 -8.89 -10.39 -6.06
N ALA A 99 -8.74 -9.76 -7.22
CA ALA A 99 -9.86 -9.11 -7.89
C ALA A 99 -11.01 -10.05 -8.25
N PHE A 100 -10.74 -11.32 -8.55
CA PHE A 100 -11.77 -12.30 -8.90
C PHE A 100 -12.58 -12.71 -7.67
N GLN A 101 -11.90 -12.98 -6.55
CA GLN A 101 -12.52 -13.24 -5.25
C GLN A 101 -13.34 -12.04 -4.78
N MET A 102 -12.83 -10.82 -4.93
CA MET A 102 -13.59 -9.61 -4.62
C MET A 102 -14.82 -9.45 -5.51
N GLN A 103 -14.72 -9.76 -6.80
CA GLN A 103 -15.86 -9.74 -7.70
C GLN A 103 -16.92 -10.79 -7.30
N GLN A 104 -16.52 -12.00 -6.88
CA GLN A 104 -17.46 -13.00 -6.37
C GLN A 104 -18.11 -12.57 -5.05
N ALA A 105 -17.32 -12.01 -4.13
CA ALA A 105 -17.84 -11.48 -2.87
C ALA A 105 -18.86 -10.37 -3.16
N ALA A 106 -18.54 -9.44 -4.07
CA ALA A 106 -19.45 -8.41 -4.55
C ALA A 106 -20.73 -8.97 -5.17
N VAL A 107 -20.64 -10.05 -5.95
CA VAL A 107 -21.81 -10.74 -6.52
C VAL A 107 -22.72 -11.31 -5.42
N ALA A 108 -22.12 -11.86 -4.35
CA ALA A 108 -22.84 -12.40 -3.21
C ALA A 108 -23.44 -11.34 -2.28
N LEU A 109 -23.05 -10.07 -2.44
CA LEU A 109 -23.52 -8.96 -1.60
C LEU A 109 -24.97 -8.51 -1.92
N ASP A 110 -25.59 -9.05 -2.98
CA ASP A 110 -26.70 -8.36 -3.68
C ASP A 110 -28.13 -8.90 -3.43
N GLU A 111 -28.36 -10.16 -3.04
CA GLU A 111 -29.75 -10.69 -3.00
C GLU A 111 -30.44 -10.70 -1.62
N THR A 112 -29.69 -10.78 -0.52
CA THR A 112 -30.28 -10.97 0.82
C THR A 112 -29.64 -10.12 1.92
N SER A 113 -28.48 -9.51 1.65
CA SER A 113 -27.52 -9.04 2.67
C SER A 113 -27.65 -7.56 3.06
N ILE A 114 -28.37 -6.75 2.28
CA ILE A 114 -28.57 -5.30 2.57
C ILE A 114 -30.01 -5.02 3.05
N ARG A 115 -30.90 -6.02 3.06
CA ARG A 115 -32.26 -5.92 3.61
C ARG A 115 -32.26 -6.08 5.14
N ASP A 116 -31.44 -5.30 5.82
CA ASP A 116 -31.54 -5.09 7.27
C ASP A 116 -32.57 -3.98 7.58
N MET A 117 -33.69 -3.97 6.84
CA MET A 117 -34.82 -3.12 7.18
C MET A 117 -35.50 -3.75 8.38
N ARG A 118 -35.17 -3.28 9.58
CA ARG A 118 -36.00 -3.57 10.74
C ARG A 118 -37.42 -3.13 10.42
N LEU A 119 -38.30 -4.11 10.32
CA LEU A 119 -39.72 -3.96 10.57
C LEU A 119 -39.86 -3.15 11.87
N PHE A 120 -40.15 -1.85 11.71
CA PHE A 120 -40.49 -0.86 12.73
C PHE A 120 -39.36 -0.33 13.67
N SER A 121 -38.81 0.85 13.32
CA SER A 121 -38.79 2.06 14.20
C SER A 121 -38.15 3.27 13.49
N GLY A 122 -38.93 4.13 12.83
CA GLY A 122 -38.50 5.52 12.57
C GLY A 122 -37.64 5.85 11.33
N GLY A 123 -37.28 4.89 10.47
CA GLY A 123 -36.85 5.17 9.10
C GLY A 123 -35.34 5.15 8.77
N LEU A 124 -34.45 4.76 9.69
CA LEU A 124 -33.01 4.58 9.42
C LEU A 124 -32.61 3.09 9.37
N VAL A 125 -31.59 2.76 8.58
CA VAL A 125 -31.04 1.39 8.45
C VAL A 125 -29.88 1.19 9.44
N GLN A 126 -29.90 0.09 10.19
CA GLN A 126 -28.88 -0.16 11.23
C GLN A 126 -27.48 -0.44 10.65
N GLY A 127 -27.41 -1.12 9.51
CA GLY A 127 -26.16 -1.50 8.85
C GLY A 127 -25.40 -2.67 9.50
N GLN A 128 -26.05 -3.43 10.40
CA GLN A 128 -25.41 -4.56 11.10
C GLN A 128 -25.06 -5.69 10.12
N ALA A 129 -25.93 -6.00 9.15
CA ALA A 129 -25.66 -6.99 8.11
C ALA A 129 -24.40 -6.67 7.29
N LEU A 130 -24.10 -5.39 7.04
CA LEU A 130 -22.85 -4.99 6.37
C LEU A 130 -21.62 -5.35 7.23
N GLN A 131 -21.67 -5.03 8.54
CA GLN A 131 -20.61 -5.39 9.47
C GLN A 131 -20.39 -6.91 9.51
N ASP A 132 -21.48 -7.67 9.60
CA ASP A 132 -21.43 -9.13 9.73
C ASP A 132 -20.93 -9.78 8.43
N TYR A 133 -21.38 -9.28 7.28
CA TYR A 133 -20.87 -9.70 5.97
C TYR A 133 -19.36 -9.47 5.86
N VAL A 134 -18.86 -8.28 6.19
CA VAL A 134 -17.42 -7.97 6.12
C VAL A 134 -16.65 -8.86 7.08
N ASN A 135 -17.13 -9.04 8.31
CA ASN A 135 -16.50 -9.92 9.29
C ASN A 135 -16.46 -11.38 8.81
N ALA A 136 -17.52 -11.89 8.19
CA ALA A 136 -17.54 -13.22 7.59
C ALA A 136 -16.50 -13.37 6.47
N GLN A 137 -16.45 -12.41 5.53
CA GLN A 137 -15.48 -12.42 4.42
C GLN A 137 -14.03 -12.34 4.93
N LEU A 138 -13.79 -11.57 6.00
CA LEU A 138 -12.47 -11.42 6.62
C LEU A 138 -12.12 -12.56 7.59
N LYS A 139 -13.04 -13.52 7.81
CA LYS A 139 -12.92 -14.60 8.80
C LYS A 139 -12.68 -14.06 10.22
N ASN A 140 -13.37 -12.98 10.57
CA ASN A 140 -13.26 -12.25 11.85
C ASN A 140 -11.84 -11.78 12.18
N ARG A 141 -10.96 -11.62 11.17
CA ARG A 141 -9.64 -11.05 11.39
C ARG A 141 -9.76 -9.56 11.73
N PRO A 142 -9.12 -9.09 12.81
CA PRO A 142 -9.06 -7.66 13.11
C PRO A 142 -8.17 -6.94 12.09
N ILE A 143 -8.34 -5.61 11.96
CA ILE A 143 -7.70 -4.79 10.92
C ILE A 143 -6.18 -4.95 10.91
N GLU A 144 -5.55 -4.95 12.09
CA GLU A 144 -4.10 -5.05 12.25
C GLU A 144 -3.52 -6.43 11.86
N LYS A 145 -4.38 -7.44 11.65
CA LYS A 145 -4.00 -8.80 11.21
C LYS A 145 -4.36 -9.07 9.75
N LEU A 146 -4.77 -8.06 8.99
CA LEU A 146 -5.00 -8.19 7.55
C LEU A 146 -3.68 -8.36 6.79
N ALA A 147 -3.74 -8.90 5.58
CA ALA A 147 -2.57 -9.20 4.77
C ALA A 147 -1.84 -7.93 4.28
N LYS A 148 -2.56 -6.81 4.17
CA LYS A 148 -2.04 -5.49 3.82
C LYS A 148 -2.47 -4.47 4.89
N PRO A 149 -1.63 -3.47 5.21
CA PRO A 149 -2.06 -2.32 6.01
C PRO A 149 -3.32 -1.66 5.43
N PHE A 150 -4.34 -1.54 6.29
CA PHE A 150 -5.65 -1.01 5.93
C PHE A 150 -6.10 0.10 6.86
N ALA A 151 -6.73 1.12 6.30
CA ALA A 151 -7.41 2.18 7.02
C ALA A 151 -8.85 2.35 6.52
N ALA A 152 -9.83 2.22 7.42
CA ALA A 152 -11.19 2.69 7.18
C ALA A 152 -11.36 4.09 7.80
N VAL A 153 -11.83 5.08 7.02
CA VAL A 153 -11.99 6.45 7.50
C VAL A 153 -13.44 6.74 7.84
N SER A 154 -13.68 7.34 9.01
CA SER A 154 -15.01 7.75 9.48
C SER A 154 -14.97 9.14 10.08
N THR A 155 -16.15 9.73 10.26
CA THR A 155 -16.31 11.03 10.91
C THR A 155 -16.84 10.81 12.32
N ARG A 156 -16.13 11.35 13.32
CA ARG A 156 -16.65 11.37 14.69
C ARG A 156 -17.74 12.44 14.81
N LEU A 157 -18.93 12.05 15.24
CA LEU A 157 -20.12 12.89 15.17
C LEU A 157 -20.10 14.02 16.21
N GLU A 158 -19.43 13.82 17.33
CA GLU A 158 -19.41 14.77 18.45
C GLU A 158 -18.68 16.08 18.12
N ASP A 159 -17.66 16.04 17.27
CA ASP A 159 -16.78 17.18 16.99
C ASP A 159 -16.29 17.27 15.54
N GLY A 160 -16.71 16.34 14.69
CA GLY A 160 -16.31 16.30 13.29
C GLY A 160 -14.87 15.83 13.07
N GLU A 161 -14.19 15.25 14.07
CA GLU A 161 -12.82 14.77 13.87
C GLU A 161 -12.77 13.59 12.89
N ARG A 162 -11.86 13.68 11.91
CA ARG A 162 -11.52 12.56 11.02
C ARG A 162 -10.86 11.44 11.82
N THR A 163 -11.53 10.30 11.91
CA THR A 163 -11.01 9.10 12.58
C THR A 163 -10.55 8.07 11.55
N VAL A 164 -9.34 7.55 11.73
CA VAL A 164 -8.72 6.54 10.85
C VAL A 164 -8.59 5.23 11.61
N PHE A 165 -9.47 4.27 11.32
CA PHE A 165 -9.45 2.95 11.94
C PHE A 165 -8.42 2.06 11.28
N VAL A 166 -7.33 1.77 12.00
CA VAL A 166 -6.24 0.88 11.59
C VAL A 166 -6.11 -0.36 12.47
N ARG A 167 -6.99 -0.51 13.47
CA ARG A 167 -7.02 -1.63 14.42
C ARG A 167 -8.43 -1.92 14.91
N GLY A 168 -8.66 -3.14 15.41
CA GLY A 168 -9.93 -3.56 15.98
C GLY A 168 -10.83 -4.30 14.99
N ASN A 169 -12.14 -4.33 15.24
CA ASN A 169 -13.11 -5.07 14.43
C ASN A 169 -13.26 -4.40 13.04
N ALA A 170 -12.86 -5.12 11.98
CA ALA A 170 -12.87 -4.59 10.63
C ALA A 170 -14.29 -4.30 10.11
N GLY A 171 -15.25 -5.20 10.34
CA GLY A 171 -16.65 -4.97 9.94
C GLY A 171 -17.27 -3.77 10.64
N GLN A 172 -16.98 -3.55 11.92
CA GLN A 172 -17.48 -2.40 12.69
C GLN A 172 -16.90 -1.08 12.14
N ALA A 173 -15.59 -1.05 11.84
CA ALA A 173 -14.95 0.11 11.24
C ALA A 173 -15.48 0.41 9.83
N VAL A 174 -15.72 -0.62 9.01
CA VAL A 174 -16.32 -0.47 7.67
C VAL A 174 -17.76 0.01 7.76
N ARG A 175 -18.55 -0.52 8.70
CA ARG A 175 -19.92 -0.05 8.96
C ARG A 175 -19.93 1.41 9.38
N ALA A 176 -19.08 1.81 10.33
CA ALA A 176 -18.92 3.21 10.73
C ALA A 176 -18.55 4.11 9.53
N SER A 177 -17.59 3.67 8.71
CA SER A 177 -17.17 4.36 7.49
C SER A 177 -18.26 4.48 6.43
N SER A 178 -19.28 3.60 6.45
CA SER A 178 -20.38 3.54 5.48
C SER A 178 -21.72 4.03 6.04
N SER A 179 -21.74 4.63 7.24
CA SER A 179 -22.97 5.07 7.91
C SER A 179 -23.40 6.45 7.41
N ILE A 180 -23.96 6.49 6.20
CA ILE A 180 -24.37 7.73 5.50
C ILE A 180 -25.43 8.48 6.33
N PRO A 181 -25.20 9.76 6.67
CA PRO A 181 -26.16 10.57 7.41
C PRO A 181 -27.54 10.59 6.75
N GLY A 182 -28.60 10.36 7.54
CA GLY A 182 -29.98 10.33 7.06
C GLY A 182 -30.40 9.05 6.34
N VAL A 183 -29.48 8.08 6.17
CA VAL A 183 -29.78 6.75 5.60
C VAL A 183 -29.49 5.65 6.62
N PHE A 184 -28.33 5.71 7.26
CA PHE A 184 -27.88 4.72 8.24
C PHE A 184 -27.73 5.34 9.63
N GLU A 185 -27.95 4.52 10.67
CA GLU A 185 -27.70 4.92 12.05
C GLU A 185 -26.19 5.11 12.30
N PRO A 186 -25.77 6.13 13.07
CA PRO A 186 -24.39 6.25 13.52
C PRO A 186 -23.94 5.00 14.30
N VAL A 187 -22.69 4.59 14.12
CA VAL A 187 -22.12 3.44 14.83
C VAL A 187 -21.44 3.91 16.11
N THR A 188 -21.81 3.34 17.24
CA THR A 188 -21.13 3.58 18.52
C THR A 188 -19.89 2.70 18.63
N ILE A 189 -18.72 3.32 18.81
CA ILE A 189 -17.45 2.62 19.10
C ILE A 189 -16.81 3.28 20.32
N GLY A 190 -16.75 2.54 21.43
CA GLY A 190 -16.38 3.12 22.72
C GLY A 190 -17.42 4.14 23.17
N LYS A 191 -17.00 5.38 23.43
CA LYS A 191 -17.87 6.48 23.89
C LYS A 191 -18.35 7.42 22.78
N PHE A 192 -17.95 7.15 21.54
CA PHE A 192 -18.15 8.06 20.40
C PHE A 192 -19.06 7.43 19.35
N HIS A 193 -19.72 8.30 18.58
CA HIS A 193 -20.60 7.93 17.48
C HIS A 193 -19.95 8.30 16.16
N TYR A 194 -20.04 7.40 15.20
CA TYR A 194 -19.36 7.55 13.92
C TYR A 194 -20.34 7.50 12.77
N VAL A 195 -20.16 8.43 11.84
CA VAL A 195 -20.86 8.46 10.55
C VAL A 195 -19.85 8.33 9.41
N ASP A 196 -20.39 8.25 8.19
CA ASP A 196 -19.61 8.09 6.97
C ASP A 196 -18.42 9.06 6.91
N GLY A 197 -17.25 8.53 6.53
CA GLY A 197 -16.02 9.31 6.42
C GLY A 197 -16.06 10.33 5.28
N GLY A 198 -17.00 10.21 4.35
CA GLY A 198 -17.15 11.10 3.21
C GLY A 198 -17.49 12.55 3.56
N VAL A 199 -17.91 12.80 4.80
CA VAL A 199 -18.13 14.15 5.34
C VAL A 199 -16.80 14.89 5.56
N VAL A 200 -15.71 14.17 5.89
CA VAL A 200 -14.40 14.76 6.26
C VAL A 200 -13.23 14.29 5.40
N SER A 201 -13.37 13.17 4.69
CA SER A 201 -12.33 12.58 3.86
C SER A 201 -12.97 11.68 2.77
N PRO A 202 -13.60 12.29 1.74
CA PRO A 202 -14.23 11.55 0.63
C PRO A 202 -13.31 10.58 -0.07
N VAL A 203 -12.03 10.93 -0.24
CA VAL A 203 -11.01 10.07 -0.86
C VAL A 203 -9.75 10.09 0.01
N PRO A 204 -9.51 9.06 0.83
CA PRO A 204 -8.61 9.15 1.98
C PRO A 204 -7.12 9.00 1.62
N VAL A 205 -6.61 9.92 0.80
CA VAL A 205 -5.22 9.99 0.32
C VAL A 205 -4.24 10.12 1.47
N ASP A 206 -4.55 11.00 2.43
CA ASP A 206 -3.68 11.23 3.59
C ASP A 206 -3.58 10.00 4.48
N ALA A 207 -4.66 9.22 4.63
CA ALA A 207 -4.64 7.99 5.40
C ALA A 207 -3.70 6.95 4.76
N ALA A 208 -3.70 6.82 3.42
CA ALA A 208 -2.74 5.97 2.73
C ALA A 208 -1.29 6.44 2.93
N ARG A 209 -1.04 7.75 2.90
CA ARG A 209 0.27 8.34 3.21
C ARG A 209 0.71 8.03 4.64
N GLN A 210 -0.18 8.18 5.62
CA GLN A 210 0.08 7.90 7.04
C GLN A 210 0.39 6.43 7.30
N LEU A 211 -0.19 5.51 6.53
CA LEU A 211 0.16 4.08 6.53
C LEU A 211 1.50 3.77 5.81
N GLY A 212 2.17 4.81 5.31
CA GLY A 212 3.52 4.74 4.74
C GLY A 212 3.55 4.46 3.24
N ALA A 213 2.53 4.86 2.49
CA ALA A 213 2.57 4.86 1.02
C ALA A 213 3.51 5.96 0.49
N ASP A 214 4.47 5.56 -0.34
CA ASP A 214 5.40 6.46 -1.03
C ASP A 214 4.80 7.02 -2.33
N PHE A 215 3.87 6.29 -2.94
CA PHE A 215 3.12 6.70 -4.12
C PHE A 215 1.63 6.37 -3.92
N VAL A 216 0.71 7.30 -4.10
CA VAL A 216 -0.73 7.10 -3.85
C VAL A 216 -1.53 7.24 -5.15
N VAL A 217 -2.24 6.17 -5.51
CA VAL A 217 -3.28 6.15 -6.54
C VAL A 217 -4.63 6.36 -5.85
N ALA A 218 -5.28 7.47 -6.13
CA ALA A 218 -6.61 7.78 -5.62
C ALA A 218 -7.69 7.37 -6.62
N VAL A 219 -8.74 6.72 -6.15
CA VAL A 219 -9.90 6.33 -6.98
C VAL A 219 -11.12 7.11 -6.51
N ASP A 220 -11.54 8.06 -7.34
CA ASP A 220 -12.63 8.98 -7.03
C ASP A 220 -13.90 8.57 -7.76
N ILE A 221 -14.83 7.98 -7.00
CA ILE A 221 -16.19 7.61 -7.42
C ILE A 221 -17.26 8.49 -6.76
N SER A 222 -16.82 9.62 -6.17
CA SER A 222 -17.66 10.45 -5.31
C SER A 222 -18.86 10.98 -6.08
N SER A 223 -20.03 10.91 -5.45
CA SER A 223 -21.24 11.51 -6.01
C SER A 223 -21.05 13.01 -6.21
N ARG A 224 -21.48 13.49 -7.38
CA ARG A 224 -21.41 14.90 -7.74
C ARG A 224 -22.77 15.55 -7.62
N ALA A 225 -22.79 16.86 -7.39
CA ALA A 225 -24.01 17.63 -7.53
C ALA A 225 -24.63 17.31 -8.90
N SER A 226 -25.91 16.93 -8.90
CA SER A 226 -26.64 16.45 -10.08
C SER A 226 -26.84 17.52 -11.15
N GLY A 227 -26.58 18.79 -10.81
CA GLY A 227 -26.95 19.94 -11.65
C GLY A 227 -28.46 20.20 -11.68
N GLN A 228 -29.24 19.41 -10.93
CA GLN A 228 -30.70 19.53 -10.82
C GLN A 228 -31.08 20.00 -9.42
N ASN A 229 -32.29 20.57 -9.30
CA ASN A 229 -32.83 20.98 -8.00
C ASN A 229 -33.36 19.73 -7.26
N PRO A 230 -32.83 19.38 -6.08
CA PRO A 230 -33.26 18.20 -5.35
C PRO A 230 -34.66 18.40 -4.76
N ALA A 231 -35.47 17.34 -4.77
CA ALA A 231 -36.79 17.36 -4.18
C ALA A 231 -36.74 17.05 -2.67
N GLY A 232 -37.49 17.83 -1.88
CA GLY A 232 -37.66 17.60 -0.44
C GLY A 232 -36.44 17.93 0.42
N MET A 233 -36.64 18.02 1.74
CA MET A 233 -35.61 18.42 2.69
C MET A 233 -34.41 17.46 2.69
N LEU A 234 -34.66 16.14 2.66
CA LEU A 234 -33.61 15.13 2.64
C LEU A 234 -32.75 15.23 1.37
N GLY A 235 -33.37 15.49 0.22
CA GLY A 235 -32.64 15.70 -1.03
C GLY A 235 -31.75 16.93 -0.99
N ILE A 236 -32.26 18.05 -0.45
CA ILE A 236 -31.50 19.30 -0.28
C ILE A 236 -30.29 19.09 0.64
N VAL A 237 -30.49 18.42 1.78
CA VAL A 237 -29.40 18.10 2.73
C VAL A 237 -28.36 17.20 2.07
N ASN A 238 -28.78 16.11 1.42
CA ASN A 238 -27.85 15.19 0.76
C ASN A 238 -27.06 15.85 -0.38
N GLN A 239 -27.69 16.73 -1.17
CA GLN A 239 -26.99 17.49 -2.21
C GLN A 239 -26.00 18.50 -1.60
N SER A 240 -26.36 19.13 -0.48
CA SER A 240 -25.46 20.04 0.24
C SER A 240 -24.23 19.29 0.78
N ILE A 241 -24.42 18.11 1.36
CA ILE A 241 -23.33 17.23 1.81
C ILE A 241 -22.46 16.83 0.62
N ALA A 242 -23.05 16.45 -0.51
CA ALA A 242 -22.29 16.11 -1.71
C ALA A 242 -21.45 17.29 -2.22
N ILE A 243 -21.99 18.51 -2.25
CA ILE A 243 -21.26 19.72 -2.66
C ILE A 243 -20.07 20.00 -1.72
N MET A 244 -20.29 19.92 -0.40
CA MET A 244 -19.21 20.09 0.60
C MET A 244 -18.14 19.01 0.43
N GLY A 245 -18.55 17.75 0.32
CA GLY A 245 -17.66 16.62 0.07
C GLY A 245 -16.85 16.79 -1.22
N GLN A 246 -17.43 17.31 -2.30
CA GLN A 246 -16.68 17.58 -3.53
C GLN A 246 -15.52 18.57 -3.35
N ARG A 247 -15.73 19.64 -2.57
CA ARG A 247 -14.68 20.64 -2.30
C ARG A 247 -13.56 20.04 -1.45
N LEU A 248 -13.93 19.26 -0.45
CA LEU A 248 -12.97 18.56 0.40
C LEU A 248 -12.18 17.51 -0.38
N GLY A 249 -12.87 16.71 -1.18
CA GLY A 249 -12.26 15.72 -2.06
C GLY A 249 -11.29 16.35 -3.07
N GLN A 250 -11.60 17.52 -3.63
CA GLN A 250 -10.66 18.25 -4.51
C GLN A 250 -9.33 18.57 -3.79
N GLN A 251 -9.39 18.97 -2.53
CA GLN A 251 -8.19 19.25 -1.74
C GLN A 251 -7.39 17.98 -1.45
N GLU A 252 -8.05 16.88 -1.07
CA GLU A 252 -7.38 15.58 -0.85
C GLU A 252 -6.75 15.03 -2.12
N LEU A 253 -7.49 15.06 -3.23
CA LEU A 253 -7.05 14.55 -4.53
C LEU A 253 -5.85 15.32 -5.10
N ALA A 254 -5.69 16.60 -4.75
CA ALA A 254 -4.51 17.37 -5.13
C ALA A 254 -3.20 16.82 -4.52
N ARG A 255 -3.29 16.03 -3.44
CA ARG A 255 -2.14 15.39 -2.78
C ARG A 255 -1.85 13.97 -3.29
N ALA A 256 -2.70 13.43 -4.16
CA ALA A 256 -2.48 12.13 -4.80
C ALA A 256 -1.50 12.26 -5.97
N ASP A 257 -0.72 11.20 -6.22
CA ASP A 257 0.17 11.18 -7.38
C ASP A 257 -0.61 10.93 -8.67
N ILE A 258 -1.63 10.07 -8.60
CA ILE A 258 -2.52 9.75 -9.71
C ILE A 258 -3.96 9.75 -9.18
N VAL A 259 -4.87 10.29 -9.98
CA VAL A 259 -6.31 10.21 -9.71
C VAL A 259 -6.99 9.48 -10.85
N ILE A 260 -7.63 8.35 -10.53
CA ILE A 260 -8.45 7.56 -11.45
C ILE A 260 -9.91 7.93 -11.19
N ARG A 261 -10.63 8.27 -12.25
CA ARG A 261 -12.07 8.64 -12.19
C ARG A 261 -12.90 7.75 -13.12
N PRO A 262 -13.44 6.63 -12.61
CA PRO A 262 -14.39 5.81 -13.35
C PRO A 262 -15.65 6.61 -13.74
N LYS A 263 -16.23 6.34 -14.91
CA LYS A 263 -17.46 7.01 -15.37
C LYS A 263 -18.69 6.33 -14.79
N VAL A 264 -18.91 6.51 -13.49
CA VAL A 264 -19.96 5.81 -12.72
C VAL A 264 -21.04 6.74 -12.17
N ASN A 265 -21.04 8.02 -12.57
CA ASN A 265 -22.02 8.98 -12.07
C ASN A 265 -23.44 8.75 -12.60
N ASP A 266 -23.57 8.04 -13.71
CA ASP A 266 -24.86 7.63 -14.27
C ASP A 266 -25.47 6.41 -13.55
N ILE A 267 -24.68 5.77 -12.67
CA ILE A 267 -25.15 4.65 -11.83
C ILE A 267 -25.77 5.22 -10.56
N GLY A 268 -27.02 4.84 -10.30
CA GLY A 268 -27.76 5.24 -9.11
C GLY A 268 -27.06 4.77 -7.83
N ALA A 269 -27.11 5.58 -6.76
CA ALA A 269 -26.43 5.26 -5.50
C ALA A 269 -26.93 3.96 -4.84
N ALA A 270 -28.17 3.56 -5.12
CA ALA A 270 -28.80 2.33 -4.65
C ALA A 270 -29.00 1.26 -5.75
N ASP A 271 -28.42 1.45 -6.93
CA ASP A 271 -28.55 0.53 -8.06
C ASP A 271 -27.40 -0.49 -8.10
N PHE A 272 -27.56 -1.57 -7.31
CA PHE A 272 -26.58 -2.64 -7.23
C PHE A 272 -26.60 -3.57 -8.45
N THR A 273 -27.66 -3.53 -9.27
CA THR A 273 -27.77 -4.36 -10.49
C THR A 273 -26.72 -3.99 -11.54
N GLN A 274 -26.28 -2.73 -11.55
CA GLN A 274 -25.24 -2.22 -12.46
C GLN A 274 -23.80 -2.49 -11.98
N ARG A 275 -23.60 -3.39 -11.01
CA ARG A 275 -22.27 -3.78 -10.50
C ARG A 275 -21.27 -4.16 -11.60
N ASN A 276 -21.69 -4.94 -12.59
CA ASN A 276 -20.81 -5.36 -13.69
C ASN A 276 -20.38 -4.16 -14.55
N ALA A 277 -21.29 -3.22 -14.80
CA ALA A 277 -20.99 -1.99 -15.53
C ALA A 277 -20.02 -1.11 -14.73
N ALA A 278 -20.22 -0.97 -13.41
CA ALA A 278 -19.31 -0.23 -12.54
C ALA A 278 -17.90 -0.83 -12.54
N ILE A 279 -17.77 -2.16 -12.41
CA ILE A 279 -16.47 -2.86 -12.50
C ILE A 279 -15.79 -2.55 -13.84
N LEU A 280 -16.53 -2.66 -14.95
CA LEU A 280 -16.00 -2.40 -16.28
C LEU A 280 -15.51 -0.94 -16.44
N GLU A 281 -16.25 0.04 -15.93
CA GLU A 281 -15.83 1.45 -15.93
C GLU A 281 -14.57 1.68 -15.07
N GLY A 282 -14.43 0.94 -13.96
CA GLY A 282 -13.21 0.88 -13.18
C GLY A 282 -12.02 0.35 -13.98
N GLU A 283 -12.21 -0.75 -14.69
CA GLU A 283 -11.17 -1.35 -15.55
C GLU A 283 -10.71 -0.37 -16.64
N LYS A 284 -11.67 0.22 -17.38
CA LYS A 284 -11.39 1.21 -18.43
C LYS A 284 -10.60 2.40 -17.89
N ALA A 285 -11.02 2.95 -16.76
CA ALA A 285 -10.37 4.14 -16.17
C ALA A 285 -8.95 3.84 -15.70
N ALA A 286 -8.71 2.66 -15.12
CA ALA A 286 -7.38 2.25 -14.68
C ALA A 286 -6.43 2.01 -15.87
N LEU A 287 -6.91 1.36 -16.93
CA LEU A 287 -6.13 1.18 -18.16
C LEU A 287 -5.76 2.51 -18.80
N ALA A 288 -6.69 3.47 -18.86
CA ALA A 288 -6.44 4.80 -19.39
C ALA A 288 -5.38 5.57 -18.58
N ALA A 289 -5.32 5.38 -17.25
CA ALA A 289 -4.34 6.00 -16.38
C ALA A 289 -2.96 5.31 -16.38
N MET A 290 -2.87 4.08 -16.90
CA MET A 290 -1.68 3.23 -16.81
C MET A 290 -0.39 3.87 -17.32
N PRO A 291 -0.37 4.55 -18.49
CA PRO A 291 0.84 5.21 -18.98
C PRO A 291 1.34 6.28 -18.00
N GLN A 292 0.42 7.07 -17.44
CA GLN A 292 0.75 8.14 -16.50
C GLN A 292 1.28 7.57 -15.17
N ILE A 293 0.69 6.47 -14.68
CA ILE A 293 1.14 5.80 -13.46
C ILE A 293 2.59 5.31 -13.64
N LYS A 294 2.87 4.58 -14.72
CA LYS A 294 4.21 4.04 -15.00
C LYS A 294 5.25 5.16 -15.14
N ALA A 295 4.92 6.24 -15.84
CA ALA A 295 5.80 7.39 -16.00
C ALA A 295 6.15 8.06 -14.66
N LYS A 296 5.15 8.34 -13.81
CA LYS A 296 5.40 8.97 -12.51
C LYS A 296 6.14 8.05 -11.54
N LEU A 297 5.86 6.74 -11.55
CA LEU A 297 6.60 5.78 -10.74
C LEU A 297 8.07 5.73 -11.14
N ALA A 298 8.36 5.68 -12.44
CA ALA A 298 9.74 5.70 -12.94
C ALA A 298 10.47 7.00 -12.53
N GLN A 299 9.81 8.15 -12.65
CA GLN A 299 10.35 9.44 -12.23
C GLN A 299 10.67 9.45 -10.72
N LEU A 300 9.73 8.99 -9.88
CA LEU A 300 9.92 8.95 -8.43
C LEU A 300 11.04 7.98 -8.02
N GLN A 301 11.16 6.85 -8.72
CA GLN A 301 12.23 5.89 -8.48
C GLN A 301 13.61 6.47 -8.84
N GLN A 302 13.71 7.19 -9.96
CA GLN A 302 14.94 7.90 -10.36
C GLN A 302 15.32 8.98 -9.34
N GLN A 303 14.35 9.79 -8.88
CA GLN A 303 14.58 10.81 -7.86
C GLN A 303 15.10 10.22 -6.55
N ARG A 304 14.54 9.08 -6.11
CA ARG A 304 15.02 8.37 -4.92
C ARG A 304 16.42 7.80 -5.10
N ALA A 305 16.71 7.20 -6.25
CA ALA A 305 18.05 6.68 -6.54
C ALA A 305 19.09 7.82 -6.53
N ALA A 306 18.78 8.96 -7.14
CA ALA A 306 19.65 10.14 -7.13
C ALA A 306 19.85 10.71 -5.72
N ALA A 307 18.79 10.80 -4.91
CA ALA A 307 18.88 11.26 -3.53
C ALA A 307 19.71 10.31 -2.65
N ALA A 308 19.54 8.99 -2.81
CA ALA A 308 20.33 7.98 -2.11
C ALA A 308 21.82 8.04 -2.52
N ALA A 309 22.11 8.19 -3.81
CA ALA A 309 23.47 8.36 -4.30
C ALA A 309 24.14 9.62 -3.75
N LYS A 310 23.41 10.74 -3.65
CA LYS A 310 23.92 11.98 -3.04
C LYS A 310 24.18 11.82 -1.54
N ALA A 311 23.31 11.11 -0.81
CA ALA A 311 23.49 10.84 0.62
C ALA A 311 24.64 9.87 0.92
N ALA A 312 25.00 9.00 -0.03
CA ALA A 312 26.10 8.05 0.10
C ALA A 312 27.48 8.65 -0.25
N GLN A 313 27.54 9.89 -0.77
CA GLN A 313 28.83 10.55 -1.01
C GLN A 313 29.50 10.88 0.32
N PRO A 314 30.77 10.48 0.53
CA PRO A 314 31.49 10.81 1.75
C PRO A 314 31.56 12.32 1.91
N ALA A 315 31.34 12.80 3.14
CA ALA A 315 31.54 14.21 3.46
C ALA A 315 32.94 14.63 2.97
N PRO A 316 33.09 15.82 2.35
CA PRO A 316 34.40 16.29 1.95
C PRO A 316 35.33 16.22 3.16
N ALA A 317 36.52 15.63 2.96
CA ALA A 317 37.47 15.44 4.04
C ALA A 317 37.70 16.78 4.76
N PRO A 318 37.61 16.83 6.11
CA PRO A 318 37.92 18.06 6.82
C PRO A 318 39.33 18.51 6.42
N CYS A 319 39.47 19.80 6.08
CA CYS A 319 40.76 20.38 5.72
C CYS A 319 41.68 20.26 6.95
N GLU A 320 42.56 19.26 6.97
CA GLU A 320 43.50 19.09 8.08
C GLU A 320 44.55 20.21 8.04
N PRO A 321 44.74 20.97 9.13
CA PRO A 321 45.80 21.97 9.19
C PRO A 321 47.18 21.29 9.15
N ARG A 322 48.13 21.95 8.49
CA ARG A 322 49.50 21.45 8.20
C ARG A 322 50.19 20.69 9.33
N SER A 323 50.84 19.58 8.96
CA SER A 323 51.88 18.98 9.80
C SER A 323 53.08 19.92 9.98
N ARG A 324 53.75 19.85 11.14
CA ARG A 324 54.91 20.71 11.49
C ARG A 324 56.02 20.70 10.43
N LEU A 325 56.20 19.57 9.73
CA LEU A 325 57.21 19.41 8.68
C LEU A 325 56.84 20.20 7.41
N GLY A 326 55.56 20.22 7.02
CA GLY A 326 55.08 20.99 5.87
C GLY A 326 55.25 22.51 6.04
N ARG A 327 55.28 22.98 7.29
CA ARG A 327 55.53 24.39 7.65
C ARG A 327 56.98 24.82 7.44
N LEU A 328 57.92 23.88 7.50
CA LEU A 328 59.36 24.12 7.36
C LEU A 328 59.83 24.17 5.89
N ILE A 329 59.06 23.60 4.96
CA ILE A 329 59.46 23.42 3.56
C ILE A 329 58.82 24.48 2.63
N GLY A 330 58.11 25.48 3.19
CA GLY A 330 57.67 26.66 2.44
C GLY A 330 56.71 26.41 1.26
N ARG A 331 56.00 25.28 1.22
CA ARG A 331 54.93 25.06 0.22
C ARG A 331 53.73 25.98 0.52
N ASP A 332 52.82 26.17 -0.43
CA ASP A 332 51.58 26.96 -0.25
C ASP A 332 50.48 26.17 0.50
N ASP A 333 49.58 26.87 1.20
CA ASP A 333 48.56 26.25 2.06
C ASP A 333 47.34 25.87 1.19
N PRO A 334 46.99 24.58 1.06
CA PRO A 334 45.88 24.17 0.20
C PRO A 334 44.51 24.67 0.70
N CYS A 335 44.41 25.07 1.98
CA CYS A 335 43.17 25.56 2.60
C CYS A 335 43.03 27.10 2.59
N ARG A 336 43.95 27.88 1.97
CA ARG A 336 43.95 29.37 2.03
C ARG A 336 43.26 30.07 0.84
N LYS A 337 42.44 29.37 0.06
CA LYS A 337 41.64 30.00 -1.03
C LYS A 337 40.19 29.57 -0.93
N GLN A 338 39.47 30.12 0.03
CA GLN A 338 38.00 30.18 0.08
C GLN A 338 37.63 31.28 1.08
N ASP A 339 37.82 32.53 0.67
CA ASP A 339 37.06 33.70 1.14
C ASP A 339 36.32 34.26 -0.09
#